data_AF-A0A168PUY4-F1
#
_entry.id   AF-A0A168PUY4-F1
#
_cell.length_a   1.000
_cell.length_b   1.000
_cell.length_c   1.000
_cell.angle_alpha   90.00
_cell.angle_beta   90.00
_cell.angle_gamma   90.00
#
_symmetry.space_group_name_H-M   'P 1'
#
loop_
_entity.id
_entity.type
_entity.pdbx_description
1 polymer ?
#
loop_
_entity_poly.entity_id
_entity_poly.type
_entity_poly.pdbx_seq_one_letter_code
_entity_poly.pdbx_strand_id
1 'polypeptide(L)'
;MKSARRSLKDTSDNKRRWRDKFKEQCNDRMKMARQEQISKLRENQLMAKVLEQEWAEFKRVNEEAMRNEGIDDVDSLIEQSMLDDEAEMYLQQESQGLDQALEELYQTVACVNCQKAALVPSQVNGVPVLACPPCGFYATESCLSTILNASRHHSGYCQGLISYSLEPGTDDTIIAACNICDLWDMFNM
;
A
#
# COMPACT_ATOMS: atom_id res chain seq x y z
N MET A 1 -53.59 0.34 91.17
CA MET A 1 -52.65 -0.63 90.55
C MET A 1 -53.36 -1.96 90.31
N LYS A 2 -53.62 -2.36 89.06
CA LYS A 2 -54.04 -3.74 88.72
C LYS A 2 -53.30 -4.23 87.47
N SER A 3 -52.30 -5.05 87.79
CA SER A 3 -51.60 -6.10 87.05
C SER A 3 -51.78 -6.19 85.52
N ALA A 4 -50.70 -5.86 84.81
CA ALA A 4 -50.45 -6.31 83.46
C ALA A 4 -50.06 -7.81 83.47
N ARG A 5 -51.05 -8.70 83.38
CA ARG A 5 -50.84 -10.09 82.91
C ARG A 5 -51.55 -10.25 81.57
N ARG A 6 -50.95 -9.73 80.50
CA ARG A 6 -51.32 -10.14 79.14
C ARG A 6 -50.81 -11.56 78.92
N SER A 7 -51.71 -12.42 78.47
CA SER A 7 -51.55 -13.85 78.26
C SER A 7 -50.32 -14.16 77.40
N LEU A 8 -49.35 -14.90 77.97
CA LEU A 8 -48.18 -15.42 77.26
C LEU A 8 -48.56 -16.35 76.09
N LYS A 9 -49.79 -16.89 76.08
CA LYS A 9 -50.29 -17.87 75.11
C LYS A 9 -50.50 -17.27 73.70
N ASP A 10 -51.00 -16.04 73.59
CA ASP A 10 -51.25 -15.36 72.29
C ASP A 10 -49.97 -15.05 71.51
N THR A 11 -48.87 -14.82 72.21
CA THR A 11 -47.59 -14.52 71.56
C THR A 11 -46.93 -15.76 70.94
N SER A 12 -47.24 -16.95 71.43
CA SER A 12 -46.71 -18.21 70.90
C SER A 12 -47.34 -18.57 69.56
N ASP A 13 -48.67 -18.43 69.45
CA ASP A 13 -49.42 -18.75 68.24
C ASP A 13 -49.14 -17.76 67.10
N ASN A 14 -49.01 -16.47 67.40
CA ASN A 14 -48.58 -15.49 66.41
C ASN A 14 -47.15 -15.73 65.92
N LYS A 15 -46.23 -16.11 66.81
CA LYS A 15 -44.87 -16.52 66.41
C LYS A 15 -44.87 -17.76 65.53
N ARG A 16 -45.75 -18.74 65.81
CA ARG A 16 -45.91 -19.94 64.98
C ARG A 16 -46.43 -19.59 63.60
N ARG A 17 -47.52 -18.83 63.49
CA ARG A 17 -48.09 -18.37 62.21
C ARG A 17 -47.10 -17.57 61.39
N TRP A 18 -46.34 -16.67 62.01
CA TRP A 18 -45.31 -15.91 61.31
C TRP A 18 -44.19 -16.81 60.77
N ARG A 19 -43.72 -17.78 61.57
CA ARG A 19 -42.72 -18.76 61.11
C ARG A 19 -43.23 -19.62 59.96
N ASP A 20 -44.48 -20.06 60.03
CA ASP A 20 -45.08 -20.89 58.98
C ASP A 20 -45.23 -20.09 57.68
N LYS A 21 -45.70 -18.84 57.76
CA LYS A 21 -45.76 -17.90 56.62
C LYS A 21 -44.37 -17.59 56.05
N PHE A 22 -43.36 -17.41 56.90
CA PHE A 22 -41.99 -17.16 56.46
C PHE A 22 -41.42 -18.39 55.74
N LYS A 23 -41.64 -19.60 56.28
CA LYS A 23 -41.24 -20.86 55.63
C LYS A 23 -41.93 -21.04 54.27
N GLU A 24 -43.21 -20.74 54.19
CA GLU A 24 -43.98 -20.78 52.94
C GLU A 24 -43.39 -19.80 51.91
N GLN A 25 -43.16 -18.54 52.30
CA GLN A 25 -42.53 -17.54 51.42
C GLN A 25 -41.12 -17.95 50.97
N CYS A 26 -40.30 -18.55 51.83
CA CYS A 26 -39.00 -19.08 51.45
C CYS A 26 -39.12 -20.24 50.46
N ASN A 27 -40.05 -21.18 50.69
CA ASN A 27 -40.30 -22.29 49.79
C ASN A 27 -40.80 -21.82 48.42
N ASP A 28 -41.68 -20.82 48.38
CA ASP A 28 -42.21 -20.27 47.14
C ASP A 28 -41.13 -19.54 46.35
N ARG A 29 -40.27 -18.76 47.02
CA ARG A 29 -39.10 -18.15 46.38
C ARG A 29 -38.17 -19.18 45.76
N MET A 30 -37.91 -20.29 46.49
CA MET A 30 -37.09 -21.37 45.96
C MET A 30 -37.73 -22.05 44.74
N LYS A 31 -39.05 -22.29 44.76
CA LYS A 31 -39.78 -22.87 43.62
C LYS A 31 -39.73 -21.94 42.40
N MET A 32 -39.97 -20.64 42.61
CA MET A 32 -39.92 -19.64 41.54
C MET A 32 -38.53 -19.53 40.92
N ALA A 33 -37.48 -19.47 41.74
CA ALA A 33 -36.10 -19.44 41.26
C ALA A 33 -35.74 -20.68 40.44
N ARG A 34 -36.18 -21.88 40.88
CA ARG A 34 -35.97 -23.13 40.13
C ARG A 34 -36.73 -23.12 38.80
N GLN A 35 -37.97 -22.63 38.79
CA GLN A 35 -38.76 -22.53 37.56
C GLN A 35 -38.14 -21.56 36.57
N GLU A 36 -37.64 -20.42 37.04
CA GLU A 36 -36.96 -19.42 36.21
C GLU A 36 -35.69 -19.99 35.56
N GLN A 37 -34.88 -20.75 36.31
CA GLN A 37 -33.71 -21.43 35.76
C GLN A 37 -34.07 -22.45 34.68
N ILE A 38 -35.15 -23.22 34.88
CA ILE A 38 -35.64 -24.17 33.87
C ILE A 38 -36.13 -23.44 32.62
N SER A 39 -36.86 -22.33 32.77
CA SER A 39 -37.32 -21.51 31.65
C SER A 39 -36.15 -20.95 30.85
N LYS A 40 -35.12 -20.39 31.52
CA LYS A 40 -33.92 -19.87 30.87
C LYS A 40 -33.16 -20.95 30.09
N LEU A 41 -33.04 -22.16 30.65
CA LEU A 41 -32.41 -23.28 29.94
C LEU A 41 -33.17 -23.67 28.68
N ARG A 42 -34.51 -23.70 28.73
CA ARG A 42 -35.35 -24.00 27.57
C ARG A 42 -35.26 -22.92 26.50
N GLU A 43 -35.28 -21.65 26.91
CA GLU A 43 -35.13 -20.50 26.01
C GLU A 43 -33.77 -20.54 25.29
N ASN A 44 -32.68 -20.77 26.01
CA ASN A 44 -31.35 -20.91 25.42
C ASN A 44 -31.26 -22.07 24.41
N GLN A 45 -31.89 -23.21 24.72
CA GLN A 45 -31.94 -24.35 23.79
C GLN A 45 -32.79 -24.07 22.54
N LEU A 46 -33.89 -23.31 22.68
CA LEU A 46 -34.71 -22.89 21.54
C LEU A 46 -33.97 -21.88 20.67
N MET A 47 -33.30 -20.90 21.28
CA MET A 47 -32.50 -19.92 20.56
C MET A 47 -31.38 -20.57 19.74
N ALA A 48 -30.69 -21.58 20.30
CA ALA A 48 -29.68 -22.31 19.55
C ALA A 48 -30.25 -22.99 18.29
N LYS A 49 -31.46 -23.58 18.39
CA LYS A 49 -32.14 -24.21 17.25
C LYS A 49 -32.60 -23.19 16.21
N VAL A 50 -33.06 -22.01 16.65
CA VAL A 50 -33.46 -20.93 15.74
C VAL A 50 -32.25 -20.42 14.95
N LEU A 51 -31.12 -20.18 15.62
CA LEU A 51 -29.89 -19.74 14.96
C LEU A 51 -29.36 -20.78 13.96
N GLU A 52 -29.44 -22.07 14.30
CA GLU A 52 -29.06 -23.15 13.37
C GLU A 52 -29.95 -23.17 12.12
N GLN A 53 -31.26 -22.94 12.28
CA GLN A 53 -32.20 -22.84 11.16
C GLN A 53 -31.96 -21.60 10.30
N GLU A 54 -31.75 -20.44 10.92
CA GLU A 54 -31.43 -19.19 10.21
C GLU A 54 -30.12 -19.30 9.44
N TRP A 55 -29.11 -19.92 10.03
CA TRP A 55 -27.82 -20.15 9.37
C TRP A 55 -27.95 -21.10 8.17
N ALA A 56 -28.71 -22.19 8.33
CA ALA A 56 -28.97 -23.13 7.24
C ALA A 56 -29.72 -22.45 6.08
N GLU A 57 -30.71 -21.62 6.39
CA GLU A 57 -31.48 -20.89 5.38
C GLU A 57 -30.62 -19.81 4.69
N PHE A 58 -29.82 -19.06 5.45
CA PHE A 58 -28.86 -18.11 4.87
C PHE A 58 -27.90 -18.80 3.90
N LYS A 59 -27.32 -19.93 4.30
CA LYS A 59 -26.41 -20.70 3.45
C LYS A 59 -27.11 -21.17 2.16
N ARG A 60 -28.34 -21.69 2.28
CA ARG A 60 -29.14 -22.14 1.14
C ARG A 60 -29.42 -21.01 0.15
N VAL A 61 -29.86 -19.85 0.65
CA VAL A 61 -30.17 -18.67 -0.17
C VAL A 61 -28.92 -18.13 -0.84
N ASN A 62 -27.79 -18.07 -0.12
CA ASN A 62 -26.53 -17.59 -0.69
C ASN A 62 -25.99 -18.52 -1.77
N GLU A 63 -26.02 -19.84 -1.56
CA GLU A 63 -25.64 -20.81 -2.58
C GLU A 63 -26.56 -20.78 -3.82
N GLU A 64 -27.86 -20.54 -3.63
CA GLU A 64 -28.80 -20.37 -4.73
C GLU A 64 -28.54 -19.07 -5.51
N ALA A 65 -28.21 -17.97 -4.82
CA ALA A 65 -27.80 -16.73 -5.46
C ALA A 65 -26.51 -16.89 -6.28
N MET A 66 -25.49 -17.53 -5.70
CA MET A 66 -24.22 -17.82 -6.41
C MET A 66 -24.45 -18.67 -7.67
N ARG A 67 -25.27 -19.72 -7.58
CA ARG A 67 -25.65 -20.54 -8.75
C ARG A 67 -26.40 -19.73 -9.81
N ASN A 68 -27.30 -18.83 -9.41
CA ASN A 68 -28.02 -17.97 -10.36
C ASN A 68 -27.11 -16.97 -11.08
N GLU A 69 -26.00 -16.59 -10.44
CA GLU A 69 -24.94 -15.75 -11.03
C GLU A 69 -23.92 -16.57 -11.83
N GLY A 70 -24.09 -17.89 -11.94
CA GLY A 70 -23.20 -18.79 -12.67
C GLY A 70 -21.91 -19.14 -11.92
N ILE A 71 -21.86 -18.88 -10.61
CA ILE A 71 -20.75 -19.22 -9.74
C ILE A 71 -21.00 -20.61 -9.15
N ASP A 72 -20.52 -21.62 -9.86
CA ASP A 72 -20.68 -23.03 -9.47
C ASP A 72 -19.51 -23.56 -8.61
N ASP A 73 -18.36 -22.88 -8.63
CA ASP A 73 -17.17 -23.25 -7.86
C ASP A 73 -16.47 -22.01 -7.26
N VAL A 74 -16.70 -21.80 -5.96
CA VAL A 74 -16.09 -20.70 -5.20
C VAL A 74 -14.59 -20.90 -5.04
N ASP A 75 -14.12 -22.15 -4.95
CA ASP A 75 -12.69 -22.44 -4.79
C ASP A 75 -11.93 -22.08 -6.07
N SER A 76 -12.52 -22.37 -7.24
CA SER A 76 -11.97 -21.93 -8.53
C SER A 76 -11.87 -20.41 -8.66
N LEU A 77 -12.81 -19.64 -8.09
CA LEU A 77 -12.73 -18.17 -8.12
C LEU A 77 -11.63 -17.62 -7.22
N ILE A 78 -11.40 -18.25 -6.07
CA ILE A 78 -10.32 -17.88 -5.15
C ILE A 78 -8.97 -18.14 -5.82
N GLU A 79 -8.80 -19.31 -6.45
CA GLU A 79 -7.57 -19.65 -7.18
C GLU A 79 -7.33 -18.69 -8.36
N GLN A 80 -8.38 -18.34 -9.11
CA GLN A 80 -8.29 -17.39 -10.22
C GLN A 80 -7.88 -15.99 -9.75
N SER A 81 -8.46 -15.50 -8.64
CA SER A 81 -8.09 -14.22 -8.05
C SER A 81 -6.63 -14.19 -7.60
N MET A 82 -6.12 -15.28 -7.03
CA MET A 82 -4.71 -15.37 -6.62
C MET A 82 -3.76 -15.35 -7.81
N LEU A 83 -4.13 -16.01 -8.92
CA LEU A 83 -3.35 -16.02 -10.15
C LEU A 83 -3.33 -14.64 -10.83
N ASP A 84 -4.45 -13.93 -10.83
CA ASP A 84 -4.55 -12.59 -11.41
C ASP A 84 -3.70 -11.58 -10.61
N ASP A 85 -3.73 -11.66 -9.28
CA ASP A 85 -2.89 -10.82 -8.40
C ASP A 85 -1.39 -11.07 -8.64
N GLU A 86 -0.98 -12.34 -8.80
CA GLU A 86 0.41 -12.69 -9.08
C GLU A 86 0.86 -12.20 -10.47
N ALA A 87 0.00 -12.33 -11.49
CA ALA A 87 0.27 -11.83 -12.82
C ALA A 87 0.42 -10.30 -12.86
N GLU A 88 -0.40 -9.56 -12.11
CA GLU A 88 -0.30 -8.11 -12.02
C GLU A 88 1.01 -7.66 -11.36
N MET A 89 1.46 -8.36 -10.31
CA MET A 89 2.75 -8.11 -9.68
C MET A 89 3.92 -8.30 -10.64
N TYR A 90 3.90 -9.37 -11.45
CA TYR A 90 4.93 -9.62 -12.46
C TYR A 90 4.98 -8.50 -13.53
N LEU A 91 3.82 -8.06 -14.02
CA LEU A 91 3.72 -6.98 -15.01
C LEU A 91 4.24 -5.64 -14.46
N GLN A 92 3.96 -5.33 -13.18
CA GLN A 92 4.50 -4.14 -12.54
C GLN A 92 6.02 -4.19 -12.39
N GLN A 93 6.59 -5.34 -12.03
CA GLN A 93 8.03 -5.52 -11.96
C GLN A 93 8.71 -5.35 -13.33
N GLU A 94 8.11 -5.92 -14.39
CA GLU A 94 8.63 -5.78 -15.75
C GLU A 94 8.59 -4.32 -16.22
N SER A 95 7.49 -3.61 -15.95
CA SER A 95 7.37 -2.17 -16.26
C SER A 95 8.45 -1.34 -15.56
N GLN A 96 8.70 -1.57 -14.27
CA GLN A 96 9.72 -0.84 -13.51
C GLN A 96 11.14 -1.12 -14.02
N GLY A 97 11.43 -2.37 -14.40
CA GLY A 97 12.72 -2.74 -14.99
C GLY A 97 12.94 -2.13 -16.38
N LEU A 98 11.87 -2.05 -17.19
CA LEU A 98 11.91 -1.41 -18.51
C LEU A 98 12.18 0.10 -18.39
N ASP A 99 11.49 0.78 -17.47
CA ASP A 99 11.64 2.23 -17.26
C ASP A 99 13.08 2.57 -16.81
N GLN A 100 13.67 1.79 -15.91
CA GLN A 100 15.07 1.95 -15.49
C GLN A 100 16.05 1.75 -16.65
N ALA A 101 15.87 0.69 -17.45
CA ALA A 101 16.73 0.44 -18.60
C ALA A 101 16.59 1.53 -19.68
N LEU A 102 15.39 2.09 -19.83
CA LEU A 102 15.14 3.22 -20.74
C LEU A 102 15.84 4.49 -20.25
N GLU A 103 15.78 4.79 -18.96
CA GLU A 103 16.44 5.95 -18.34
C GLU A 103 17.97 5.88 -18.48
N GLU A 104 18.56 4.70 -18.31
CA GLU A 104 19.98 4.44 -18.58
C GLU A 104 20.35 4.64 -20.06
N LEU A 105 19.48 4.23 -20.99
CA LEU A 105 19.66 4.46 -22.42
C LEU A 105 19.55 5.95 -22.79
N TYR A 106 18.61 6.69 -22.19
CA TYR A 106 18.49 8.14 -22.38
C TYR A 106 19.71 8.92 -21.89
N GLN A 107 20.48 8.37 -20.93
CA GLN A 107 21.72 8.95 -20.44
C GLN A 107 22.95 8.67 -21.33
N THR A 108 22.83 7.86 -22.39
CA THR A 108 23.95 7.66 -23.34
C THR A 108 24.14 8.86 -24.25
N VAL A 109 24.71 9.93 -23.71
CA VAL A 109 25.07 11.13 -24.48
C VAL A 109 26.24 10.81 -25.40
N ALA A 110 26.03 10.90 -26.71
CA ALA A 110 27.11 10.78 -27.68
C ALA A 110 28.12 11.93 -27.53
N CYS A 111 29.41 11.63 -27.68
CA CYS A 111 30.46 12.63 -27.58
C CYS A 111 30.29 13.73 -28.65
N VAL A 112 30.14 14.98 -28.22
CA VAL A 112 29.95 16.14 -29.12
C VAL A 112 31.18 16.44 -29.98
N ASN A 113 32.39 16.08 -29.53
CA ASN A 113 33.63 16.28 -30.28
C ASN A 113 33.78 15.25 -31.42
N CYS A 114 33.79 13.95 -31.09
CA CYS A 114 34.09 12.91 -32.07
C CYS A 114 32.87 12.23 -32.68
N GLN A 115 31.70 12.30 -32.03
CA GLN A 115 30.43 11.67 -32.43
C GLN A 115 30.50 10.15 -32.66
N LYS A 116 31.58 9.49 -32.20
CA LYS A 116 31.85 8.07 -32.46
C LYS A 116 31.56 7.15 -31.26
N ALA A 117 31.39 7.71 -30.07
CA ALA A 117 31.19 6.93 -28.85
C ALA A 117 30.29 7.69 -27.87
N ALA A 118 29.62 6.94 -27.00
CA ALA A 118 28.96 7.47 -25.83
C ALA A 118 29.98 7.96 -24.80
N LEU A 119 29.62 9.00 -24.07
CA LEU A 119 30.38 9.46 -22.92
C LEU A 119 30.17 8.51 -21.74
N VAL A 120 31.22 8.26 -20.98
CA VAL A 120 31.20 7.42 -19.78
C VAL A 120 31.53 8.25 -18.54
N PRO A 121 30.93 7.95 -17.37
CA PRO A 121 31.30 8.60 -16.11
C PRO A 121 32.78 8.43 -15.79
N SER A 122 33.43 9.52 -15.41
CA SER A 122 34.85 9.58 -15.05
C SER A 122 35.09 10.68 -13.99
N GLN A 123 36.33 10.81 -13.52
CA GLN A 123 36.75 11.91 -12.65
C GLN A 123 38.02 12.55 -13.17
N VAL A 124 38.01 13.88 -13.28
CA VAL A 124 39.18 14.71 -13.62
C VAL A 124 39.39 15.70 -12.49
N ASN A 125 40.58 15.70 -11.88
CA ASN A 125 40.92 16.57 -10.75
C ASN A 125 39.92 16.51 -9.57
N GLY A 126 39.27 15.36 -9.36
CA GLY A 126 38.26 15.15 -8.31
C GLY A 126 36.86 15.65 -8.64
N VAL A 127 36.64 16.18 -9.85
CA VAL A 127 35.33 16.62 -10.34
C VAL A 127 34.69 15.49 -11.17
N PRO A 128 33.42 15.14 -10.93
CA PRO A 128 32.71 14.16 -11.75
C PRO A 128 32.44 14.73 -13.15
N VAL A 129 32.88 14.00 -14.18
CA VAL A 129 32.74 14.40 -15.58
C VAL A 129 32.29 13.22 -16.44
N LEU A 130 31.75 13.52 -17.62
CA LEU A 130 31.46 12.55 -18.66
C LEU A 130 32.59 12.63 -19.70
N ALA A 131 33.32 11.52 -19.87
CA ALA A 131 34.51 11.45 -20.72
C ALA A 131 34.32 10.51 -21.91
N CYS A 132 34.92 10.84 -23.04
CA CYS A 132 34.92 10.04 -24.26
C CYS A 132 36.21 9.21 -24.35
N PRO A 133 36.16 7.87 -24.20
CA PRO A 133 37.37 7.05 -24.22
C PRO A 133 38.18 7.15 -25.54
N PRO A 134 37.54 7.23 -26.73
CA PRO A 134 38.29 7.31 -27.99
C PRO A 134 39.03 8.62 -28.27
N CYS A 135 38.53 9.78 -27.80
CA CYS A 135 39.08 11.09 -28.18
C CYS A 135 39.59 11.93 -27.01
N GLY A 136 39.41 11.46 -25.77
CA GLY A 136 39.86 12.17 -24.56
C GLY A 136 39.06 13.42 -24.22
N PHE A 137 37.99 13.75 -24.97
CA PHE A 137 37.07 14.83 -24.62
C PHE A 137 36.37 14.52 -23.31
N TYR A 138 36.23 15.51 -22.43
CA TYR A 138 35.43 15.41 -21.22
C TYR A 138 34.71 16.72 -20.94
N ALA A 139 33.59 16.64 -20.23
CA ALA A 139 32.85 17.79 -19.74
C ALA A 139 32.00 17.42 -18.53
N THR A 140 31.67 18.39 -17.68
CA THR A 140 30.65 18.24 -16.64
C THR A 140 29.26 18.09 -17.27
N GLU A 141 28.33 17.45 -16.56
CA GLU A 141 26.96 17.24 -17.04
C GLU A 141 26.21 18.57 -17.28
N SER A 142 26.47 19.57 -16.44
CA SER A 142 25.98 20.94 -16.58
C SER A 142 26.50 21.60 -17.86
N CYS A 143 27.80 21.47 -18.12
CA CYS A 143 28.43 22.02 -19.33
C CYS A 143 27.92 21.31 -20.59
N LEU A 144 27.78 19.99 -20.58
CA LEU A 144 27.17 19.22 -21.67
C LEU A 144 25.73 19.65 -21.97
N SER A 145 24.91 19.84 -20.93
CA SER A 145 23.54 20.33 -21.10
C SER A 145 23.50 21.70 -21.76
N THR A 146 24.43 22.58 -21.38
CA THR A 146 24.57 23.92 -21.96
C THR A 146 25.02 23.86 -23.42
N ILE A 147 26.03 23.02 -23.72
CA ILE A 147 26.51 22.77 -25.08
C ILE A 147 25.38 22.27 -25.97
N LEU A 148 24.65 21.24 -25.54
CA LEU A 148 23.55 20.65 -26.31
C LEU A 148 22.42 21.65 -26.58
N ASN A 149 22.11 22.51 -25.60
CA ASN A 149 21.12 23.57 -25.78
C ASN A 149 21.60 24.61 -26.80
N ALA A 150 22.87 25.05 -26.71
CA ALA A 150 23.48 25.96 -27.68
C ALA A 150 23.49 25.35 -29.10
N SER A 151 23.82 24.06 -29.24
CA SER A 151 23.77 23.36 -30.54
C SER A 151 22.36 23.36 -31.14
N ARG A 152 21.34 23.07 -30.32
CA ARG A 152 19.93 23.05 -30.74
C ARG A 152 19.42 24.43 -31.12
N HIS A 153 19.84 25.47 -30.40
CA HIS A 153 19.49 26.84 -30.75
C HIS A 153 20.13 27.25 -32.09
N HIS A 154 21.42 26.96 -32.26
CA HIS A 154 22.17 27.24 -33.47
C HIS A 154 21.60 26.54 -34.71
N SER A 155 21.22 25.27 -34.60
CA SER A 155 20.64 24.52 -35.71
C SER A 155 19.29 25.07 -36.20
N GLY A 156 18.63 25.93 -35.41
CA GLY A 156 17.41 26.64 -35.81
C GLY A 156 17.63 27.72 -36.87
N TYR A 157 18.84 28.25 -37.01
CA TYR A 157 19.13 29.36 -37.94
C TYR A 157 20.40 29.17 -38.80
N CYS A 158 21.24 28.18 -38.51
CA CYS A 158 22.43 27.86 -39.29
C CYS A 158 22.52 26.35 -39.55
N GLN A 159 22.78 25.97 -40.81
CA GLN A 159 22.98 24.57 -41.21
C GLN A 159 24.42 24.08 -41.00
N GLY A 160 25.28 24.91 -40.42
CA GLY A 160 26.67 24.58 -40.16
C GLY A 160 26.83 23.58 -39.03
N LEU A 161 27.92 22.82 -39.07
CA LEU A 161 28.33 21.90 -38.02
C LEU A 161 29.21 22.66 -37.03
N ILE A 162 28.91 22.50 -35.74
CA ILE A 162 29.74 23.03 -34.66
C ILE A 162 30.75 21.96 -34.26
N SER A 163 32.03 22.33 -34.30
CA SER A 163 33.13 21.51 -33.77
C SER A 163 33.42 21.92 -32.33
N TYR A 164 33.49 20.95 -31.43
CA TYR A 164 33.76 21.16 -30.01
C TYR A 164 35.12 20.58 -29.64
N SER A 165 35.97 21.35 -28.97
CA SER A 165 37.27 20.88 -28.51
C SER A 165 37.66 21.49 -27.17
N LEU A 166 38.40 20.75 -26.36
CA LEU A 166 39.07 21.31 -25.18
C LEU A 166 40.11 22.34 -25.63
N GLU A 167 40.12 23.51 -24.99
CA GLU A 167 41.10 24.54 -25.28
C GLU A 167 42.50 24.08 -24.81
N PRO A 168 43.53 24.16 -25.67
CA PRO A 168 44.88 23.79 -25.26
C PRO A 168 45.40 24.71 -24.15
N GLY A 169 45.78 24.13 -23.01
CA GLY A 169 46.37 24.86 -21.89
C GLY A 169 45.39 25.25 -20.79
N THR A 170 44.11 24.91 -20.94
CA THR A 170 43.10 24.98 -19.88
C THR A 170 42.49 23.59 -19.67
N ASP A 171 42.09 23.31 -18.42
CA ASP A 171 41.44 22.03 -18.05
C ASP A 171 39.91 22.18 -17.93
N ASP A 172 39.40 23.40 -18.08
CA ASP A 172 38.02 23.78 -17.78
C ASP A 172 37.30 24.49 -18.95
N THR A 173 37.98 24.78 -20.06
CA THR A 173 37.38 25.49 -21.20
C THR A 173 37.15 24.57 -22.40
N ILE A 174 35.95 24.65 -22.97
CA ILE A 174 35.58 24.03 -24.25
C ILE A 174 35.29 25.13 -25.25
N ILE A 175 35.94 25.05 -26.41
CA ILE A 175 35.73 25.94 -27.54
C ILE A 175 34.76 25.29 -28.53
N ALA A 176 33.84 26.09 -29.05
CA ALA A 176 32.91 25.72 -30.10
C ALA A 176 33.10 26.62 -31.32
N ALA A 177 33.25 26.02 -32.50
CA ALA A 177 33.39 26.76 -33.75
C ALA A 177 32.45 26.22 -34.84
N CYS A 178 31.63 27.08 -35.44
CA CYS A 178 30.81 26.72 -36.60
C CYS A 178 31.61 26.91 -37.91
N ASN A 179 31.50 25.94 -38.81
CA ASN A 179 32.16 25.98 -40.11
C ASN A 179 31.49 26.85 -41.18
N ILE A 180 30.36 27.51 -40.89
CA ILE A 180 29.61 28.32 -41.87
C ILE A 180 29.43 29.77 -41.43
N CYS A 181 28.95 30.00 -40.21
CA CYS A 181 28.62 31.33 -39.72
C CYS A 181 29.71 31.96 -38.85
N ASP A 182 30.88 31.30 -38.75
CA ASP A 182 32.01 31.69 -37.91
C ASP A 182 31.63 31.93 -36.44
N LEU A 183 30.56 31.28 -35.95
CA LEU A 183 30.22 31.27 -34.53
C LEU A 183 31.40 30.72 -33.74
N TRP A 184 31.79 31.47 -32.71
CA TRP A 184 32.90 31.14 -31.83
C TRP A 184 32.47 31.37 -30.38
N ASP A 185 32.18 30.27 -29.68
CA ASP A 185 31.70 30.27 -28.30
C ASP A 185 32.69 29.53 -27.39
N MET A 186 32.67 29.88 -26.11
CA MET A 186 33.44 29.22 -25.06
C MET A 186 32.52 28.79 -23.92
N PHE A 187 32.73 27.58 -23.43
CA PHE A 187 31.99 26.99 -22.32
C PHE A 187 32.97 26.63 -21.20
N ASN A 188 32.65 27.06 -19.99
CA ASN A 188 33.43 26.70 -18.79
C ASN A 188 32.74 25.54 -18.07
N MET A 189 33.54 24.57 -17.62
CA MET A 189 33.09 23.34 -16.95
C MET A 189 32.64 23.54 -15.50
#